data_AF-A0A392N058-F1
#
_entry.id   AF-A0A392N058-F1
#
_cell.length_a   1.000
_cell.length_b   1.000
_cell.length_c   1.000
_cell.angle_alpha   90.00
_cell.angle_beta   90.00
_cell.angle_gamma   90.00
#
_symmetry.space_group_name_H-M   'P 1'
#
loop_
_entity.id
_entity.type
_entity.pdbx_description
1 polymer ?
#
loop_
_entity_poly.entity_id
_entity_poly.type
_entity_poly.pdbx_seq_one_letter_code
_entity_poly.pdbx_strand_id
1 'polypeptide(L)'
;VDKAYKVFEDMKRRHCEPDTFTYTIMIRMTGKSGKTDESLALFQAMLEKGFTPNLIAYNTMIESLAKGRMADKAVLLFTKMVENDCQPNEFTYSVLLNVLVAEGQLSYFATCGTFMTRVIKMRTCPCWRVYAVAVK
;
A
#
# COMPACT_ATOMS: atom_id res chain seq x y z
N VAL A 1 6.81 4.13 -18.28
CA VAL A 1 6.97 2.81 -17.60
C VAL A 1 7.70 1.80 -18.48
N ASP A 2 7.39 1.73 -19.78
CA ASP A 2 7.91 0.70 -20.68
C ASP A 2 9.45 0.69 -20.84
N LYS A 3 10.09 1.87 -20.86
CA LYS A 3 11.56 1.95 -20.88
C LYS A 3 12.21 1.33 -19.63
N ALA A 4 11.62 1.56 -18.45
CA ALA A 4 12.12 0.98 -17.20
C ALA A 4 11.98 -0.55 -17.20
N TYR A 5 10.87 -1.08 -17.72
CA TYR A 5 10.69 -2.52 -17.90
C TYR A 5 11.71 -3.15 -18.84
N LYS A 6 12.01 -2.49 -19.98
CA LYS A 6 13.03 -2.98 -20.90
C LYS A 6 14.40 -3.11 -20.21
N VAL A 7 14.78 -2.09 -19.43
CA VAL A 7 16.04 -2.11 -18.66
C VAL A 7 16.01 -3.20 -17.58
N PHE A 8 14.89 -3.37 -16.88
CA PHE A 8 14.72 -4.41 -15.87
C PHE A 8 14.84 -5.84 -16.45
N GLU A 9 14.24 -6.09 -17.62
CA GLU A 9 14.36 -7.37 -18.31
C GLU A 9 15.74 -7.58 -18.95
N ASP A 10 16.40 -6.52 -19.44
CA ASP A 10 17.80 -6.58 -19.84
C ASP A 10 18.74 -6.94 -18.68
N MET A 11 18.49 -6.37 -17.48
CA MET A 11 19.26 -6.65 -16.27
C MET A 11 19.19 -8.15 -15.92
N LYS A 12 17.98 -8.72 -15.89
CA LYS A 12 17.77 -10.17 -15.67
C LYS A 12 18.45 -11.02 -16.73
N ARG A 13 18.34 -10.66 -18.03
CA ARG A 13 18.98 -11.39 -19.13
C ARG A 13 20.50 -11.40 -19.06
N ARG A 14 21.10 -10.36 -18.47
CA ARG A 14 22.54 -10.26 -18.26
C ARG A 14 23.01 -10.90 -16.95
N HIS A 15 22.14 -11.63 -16.25
CA HIS A 15 22.40 -12.22 -14.94
C HIS A 15 22.79 -11.19 -13.87
N CYS A 16 22.37 -9.92 -14.04
CA CYS A 16 22.44 -8.93 -12.99
C CYS A 16 21.18 -9.07 -12.13
N GLU A 17 21.31 -9.47 -10.87
CA GLU A 17 20.16 -9.69 -10.01
C GLU A 17 19.55 -8.35 -9.53
N PRO A 18 18.24 -8.13 -9.71
CA PRO A 18 17.59 -6.95 -9.17
C PRO A 18 17.58 -7.00 -7.63
N ASP A 19 17.95 -5.89 -7.02
CA ASP A 19 17.93 -5.71 -5.57
C ASP A 19 16.57 -5.16 -5.07
N THR A 20 16.43 -5.08 -3.74
CA THR A 20 15.28 -4.49 -3.04
C THR A 20 14.90 -3.11 -3.59
N PHE A 21 15.89 -2.29 -3.94
CA PHE A 21 15.67 -0.94 -4.43
C PHE A 21 15.10 -0.92 -5.85
N THR A 22 15.61 -1.78 -6.73
CA THR A 22 15.12 -1.97 -8.09
C THR A 22 13.67 -2.43 -8.09
N TYR A 23 13.31 -3.41 -7.25
CA TYR A 23 11.92 -3.83 -7.07
C TYR A 23 11.05 -2.67 -6.56
N THR A 24 11.51 -1.92 -5.54
CA THR A 24 10.77 -0.78 -5.00
C THR A 24 10.49 0.28 -6.07
N ILE A 25 11.48 0.61 -6.92
CA ILE A 25 11.29 1.55 -8.03
C ILE A 25 10.25 1.02 -9.02
N MET A 26 10.37 -0.24 -9.43
CA MET A 26 9.46 -0.85 -10.39
C MET A 26 8.02 -0.89 -9.88
N ILE A 27 7.81 -1.25 -8.61
CA ILE A 27 6.52 -1.22 -7.93
C ILE A 27 5.95 0.21 -7.88
N ARG A 28 6.78 1.19 -7.52
CA ARG A 28 6.36 2.59 -7.45
C ARG A 28 5.91 3.12 -8.81
N MET A 29 6.65 2.80 -9.86
CA MET A 29 6.35 3.26 -11.23
C MET A 29 5.07 2.63 -11.79
N THR A 30 4.89 1.33 -11.57
CA THR A 30 3.72 0.56 -12.04
C THR A 30 2.46 0.91 -11.26
N GLY A 31 2.53 0.98 -9.93
CA GLY A 31 1.42 1.37 -9.08
C GLY A 31 0.91 2.79 -9.37
N LYS A 32 1.81 3.74 -9.62
CA LYS A 32 1.42 5.11 -10.01
C LYS A 32 0.80 5.20 -11.40
N SER A 33 1.11 4.25 -12.28
CA SER A 33 0.57 4.20 -13.65
C SER A 33 -0.76 3.45 -13.72
N GLY A 34 -1.33 3.04 -12.58
CA GLY A 34 -2.59 2.31 -12.50
C GLY A 34 -2.49 0.84 -12.96
N LYS A 35 -1.28 0.34 -13.17
CA LYS A 35 -1.02 -1.05 -13.55
C LYS A 35 -0.94 -1.94 -12.32
N THR A 36 -2.06 -2.08 -11.62
CA THR A 36 -2.12 -2.73 -10.31
C THR A 36 -1.74 -4.21 -10.34
N ASP A 37 -2.08 -4.94 -11.41
CA ASP A 37 -1.71 -6.36 -11.52
C ASP A 37 -0.19 -6.56 -11.71
N GLU A 38 0.43 -5.71 -12.54
CA GLU A 38 1.88 -5.72 -12.74
C GLU A 38 2.63 -5.34 -11.45
N SER A 39 2.13 -4.35 -10.70
CA SER A 39 2.73 -3.94 -9.42
C SER A 39 2.60 -5.02 -8.35
N LEU A 40 1.46 -5.74 -8.30
CA LEU A 40 1.25 -6.90 -7.43
C LEU A 40 2.23 -8.03 -7.75
N ALA A 41 2.40 -8.37 -9.02
CA ALA A 41 3.33 -9.41 -9.43
C ALA A 41 4.78 -9.08 -9.01
N LEU A 42 5.20 -7.82 -9.16
CA LEU A 42 6.52 -7.36 -8.71
C LEU A 42 6.66 -7.39 -7.19
N PHE A 43 5.62 -7.01 -6.45
CA PHE A 43 5.61 -7.05 -4.98
C PHE A 43 5.70 -8.49 -4.47
N GLN A 44 4.97 -9.42 -5.10
CA GLN A 44 5.05 -10.84 -4.76
C GLN A 44 6.42 -11.44 -5.10
N ALA A 45 6.97 -11.14 -6.28
CA ALA A 45 8.32 -11.57 -6.65
C ALA A 45 9.40 -11.05 -5.69
N MET A 46 9.22 -9.84 -5.13
CA MET A 46 10.09 -9.29 -4.10
C MET A 46 10.03 -10.13 -2.82
N LEU A 47 8.83 -10.53 -2.38
CA LEU A 47 8.63 -11.39 -1.20
C LEU A 47 9.18 -12.80 -1.41
N GLU A 48 8.96 -13.41 -2.57
CA GLU A 48 9.44 -14.76 -2.91
C GLU A 48 10.97 -14.84 -2.95
N LYS A 49 11.64 -13.73 -3.28
CA LYS A 49 13.09 -13.60 -3.18
C LYS A 49 13.60 -13.33 -1.76
N GLY A 50 12.71 -13.25 -0.77
CA GLY A 50 13.05 -12.98 0.62
C GLY A 50 13.40 -11.52 0.91
N PHE A 51 13.08 -10.58 0.02
CA PHE A 51 13.30 -9.16 0.28
C PHE A 51 12.19 -8.60 1.16
N THR A 52 12.57 -7.86 2.20
CA THR A 52 11.63 -7.14 3.06
C THR A 52 11.13 -5.88 2.34
N PRO A 53 9.81 -5.76 2.09
CA PRO A 53 9.27 -4.55 1.48
C PRO A 53 9.40 -3.36 2.44
N ASN A 54 9.79 -2.21 1.91
CA ASN A 54 9.86 -0.98 2.68
C ASN A 54 8.50 -0.26 2.74
N LEU A 55 8.43 0.77 3.58
CA LEU A 55 7.25 1.65 3.73
C LEU A 55 6.74 2.18 2.37
N ILE A 56 7.66 2.53 1.47
CA ILE A 56 7.31 3.09 0.15
C ILE A 56 6.61 2.03 -0.72
N ALA A 57 7.10 0.79 -0.72
CA ALA A 57 6.51 -0.32 -1.44
C ALA A 57 5.10 -0.63 -0.93
N TYR A 58 4.94 -0.77 0.40
CA TYR A 58 3.61 -0.97 1.00
C TYR A 58 2.63 0.17 0.67
N ASN A 59 3.04 1.43 0.87
CA ASN A 59 2.19 2.57 0.61
C ASN A 59 1.77 2.66 -0.86
N THR A 60 2.70 2.41 -1.79
CA THR A 60 2.38 2.43 -3.22
C THR A 60 1.41 1.30 -3.58
N MET A 61 1.59 0.10 -3.01
CA MET A 61 0.67 -1.01 -3.26
C MET A 61 -0.73 -0.76 -2.71
N ILE A 62 -0.82 -0.25 -1.48
CA ILE A 62 -2.10 0.12 -0.86
C ILE A 62 -2.80 1.20 -1.69
N GLU A 63 -2.07 2.22 -2.18
CA GLU A 63 -2.61 3.24 -3.07
C GLU A 63 -3.10 2.67 -4.41
N SER A 64 -2.31 1.79 -5.03
CA SER A 64 -2.66 1.14 -6.30
C SER A 64 -3.91 0.27 -6.18
N LEU A 65 -4.03 -0.49 -5.10
CA LEU A 65 -5.20 -1.32 -4.79
C LEU A 65 -6.42 -0.49 -4.46
N ALA A 66 -6.22 0.63 -3.74
CA ALA A 66 -7.30 1.56 -3.46
C ALA A 66 -7.88 2.16 -4.73
N LYS A 67 -7.03 2.57 -5.68
CA LYS A 67 -7.47 3.03 -7.01
C LYS A 67 -8.16 1.92 -7.82
N GLY A 68 -7.74 0.67 -7.63
CA GLY A 68 -8.35 -0.50 -8.23
C GLY A 68 -9.67 -0.96 -7.60
N ARG A 69 -10.19 -0.26 -6.57
CA ARG A 69 -11.37 -0.67 -5.79
C ARG A 69 -11.26 -2.11 -5.27
N MET A 70 -10.09 -2.44 -4.73
CA MET A 70 -9.82 -3.74 -4.11
C MET A 70 -9.57 -3.55 -2.61
N ALA A 71 -10.58 -3.08 -1.87
CA ALA A 71 -10.42 -2.74 -0.44
C ALA A 71 -9.91 -3.92 0.40
N ASP A 72 -10.45 -5.13 0.18
CA ASP A 72 -10.05 -6.34 0.92
C ASP A 72 -8.53 -6.60 0.83
N LYS A 73 -7.96 -6.48 -0.37
CA LYS A 73 -6.53 -6.67 -0.60
C LYS A 73 -5.69 -5.55 0.03
N ALA A 74 -6.19 -4.31 0.00
CA ALA A 74 -5.51 -3.17 0.62
C ALA A 74 -5.46 -3.33 2.15
N VAL A 75 -6.55 -3.76 2.78
CA VAL A 75 -6.61 -4.06 4.22
C VAL A 75 -5.69 -5.22 4.57
N LEU A 76 -5.69 -6.30 3.79
CA LEU A 76 -4.78 -7.43 4.01
C LEU A 76 -3.31 -7.01 3.96
N LEU A 77 -2.92 -6.16 3.00
CA LEU A 77 -1.55 -5.64 2.93
C LEU A 77 -1.20 -4.73 4.10
N PHE A 78 -2.16 -3.94 4.59
CA PHE A 78 -1.96 -3.15 5.80
C PHE A 78 -1.71 -4.04 7.02
N THR A 79 -2.46 -5.13 7.20
CA THR A 79 -2.20 -6.08 8.30
C THR A 79 -0.80 -6.68 8.18
N LYS A 80 -0.41 -7.13 6.98
CA LYS A 80 0.95 -7.63 6.72
C LYS A 80 2.02 -6.59 7.01
N MET A 81 1.76 -5.32 6.71
CA MET A 81 2.70 -4.23 6.98
C MET A 81 2.97 -4.10 8.49
N VAL A 82 1.91 -4.19 9.31
CA VAL A 82 2.01 -4.16 10.78
C VAL A 82 2.71 -5.42 11.32
N GLU A 83 2.40 -6.61 10.78
CA GLU A 83 3.05 -7.87 11.14
C GLU A 83 4.55 -7.89 10.82
N ASN A 84 4.97 -7.17 9.77
CA ASN A 84 6.38 -7.01 9.39
C ASN A 84 7.06 -5.84 10.13
N ASP A 85 6.50 -5.37 11.25
CA ASP A 85 6.99 -4.24 12.06
C ASP A 85 7.20 -2.92 11.26
N CYS A 86 6.56 -2.79 10.10
CA CYS A 86 6.62 -1.59 9.28
C CYS A 86 5.51 -0.63 9.74
N GLN A 87 5.89 0.48 10.38
CA GLN A 87 4.89 1.40 10.93
C GLN A 87 4.13 2.16 9.82
N PRO A 88 2.79 2.05 9.77
CA PRO A 88 1.97 2.85 8.87
C PRO A 88 2.07 4.33 9.18
N ASN A 89 2.08 5.16 8.14
CA ASN A 89 2.12 6.62 8.28
C ASN A 89 0.74 7.25 8.02
N GLU A 90 0.63 8.55 8.23
CA GLU A 90 -0.62 9.30 7.98
C GLU A 90 -1.18 9.06 6.57
N PHE A 91 -0.29 8.96 5.58
CA PHE A 91 -0.68 8.67 4.20
C PHE A 91 -1.34 7.28 4.07
N THR A 92 -0.78 6.24 4.68
CA THR A 92 -1.37 4.89 4.67
C THR A 92 -2.80 4.90 5.20
N TYR A 93 -3.02 5.56 6.34
CA TYR A 93 -4.35 5.67 6.94
C TYR A 93 -5.30 6.46 6.05
N SER A 94 -4.86 7.59 5.49
CA SER A 94 -5.70 8.40 4.59
C SER A 94 -6.18 7.60 3.37
N VAL A 95 -5.30 6.81 2.75
CA VAL A 95 -5.64 5.97 1.59
C VAL A 95 -6.66 4.89 1.97
N LEU A 96 -6.46 4.20 3.11
CA LEU A 96 -7.39 3.17 3.57
C LEU A 96 -8.77 3.74 3.88
N LEU A 97 -8.83 4.91 4.54
CA LEU A 97 -10.10 5.59 4.82
C LEU A 97 -10.86 5.91 3.52
N ASN A 98 -10.17 6.44 2.52
CA ASN A 98 -10.79 6.78 1.24
C ASN A 98 -11.38 5.54 0.55
N VAL A 99 -10.67 4.39 0.58
CA VAL A 99 -11.18 3.17 -0.08
C VAL A 99 -12.38 2.57 0.67
N LEU A 100 -12.33 2.55 2.00
CA LEU A 100 -13.40 1.98 2.83
C LEU A 100 -14.69 2.80 2.75
N VAL A 101 -14.58 4.13 2.70
CA VAL A 101 -15.73 5.02 2.48
C VAL A 101 -16.30 4.80 1.08
N ALA A 102 -15.45 4.64 0.06
CA ALA A 102 -15.90 4.42 -1.32
C ALA A 102 -16.63 3.08 -1.51
N GLU A 103 -16.28 2.03 -0.75
CA GLU A 103 -16.98 0.73 -0.80
C GLU A 103 -18.17 0.63 0.17
N GLY A 104 -18.43 1.65 0.99
CA GLY A 104 -19.51 1.62 1.99
C GLY A 104 -19.28 0.61 3.13
N GLN A 105 -18.08 0.05 3.25
CA GLN A 105 -17.70 -0.96 4.24
C GLN A 105 -17.20 -0.32 5.54
N LEU A 106 -17.98 0.61 6.11
CA LEU A 106 -17.69 1.23 7.42
C LEU A 106 -17.69 0.20 8.57
N SER A 107 -18.24 -1.00 8.36
CA SER A 107 -18.34 -2.07 9.36
C SER A 107 -16.99 -2.68 9.76
N TYR A 108 -15.94 -2.60 8.94
CA TYR A 108 -14.60 -3.07 9.32
C TYR A 108 -13.98 -2.27 10.49
N PHE A 109 -14.51 -1.08 10.79
CA PHE A 109 -14.13 -0.34 12.00
C PHE A 109 -14.64 -0.97 13.30
N ALA A 110 -15.70 -1.78 13.26
CA ALA A 110 -16.29 -2.37 14.47
C ALA A 110 -15.46 -3.54 15.01
N THR A 111 -14.81 -4.33 14.15
CA THR A 111 -13.89 -5.41 14.55
C THR A 111 -12.53 -4.90 15.00
N CYS A 112 -12.19 -3.66 14.64
CA CYS A 112 -10.94 -2.97 14.98
C CYS A 112 -11.09 -1.99 16.17
N GLY A 113 -12.03 -2.27 17.10
CA GLY A 113 -12.31 -1.41 18.26
C GLY A 113 -11.12 -1.18 19.22
N THR A 114 -10.09 -2.03 19.17
CA THR A 114 -8.84 -1.89 19.93
C THR A 114 -7.74 -1.10 19.19
N PHE A 115 -7.83 -0.95 17.86
CA PHE A 115 -6.79 -0.27 17.06
C PHE A 115 -7.09 1.22 16.92
N MET A 116 -8.36 1.58 16.71
CA MET A 116 -8.84 2.97 16.71
C MET A 116 -8.61 3.65 18.07
N THR A 117 -8.71 2.97 19.21
CA THR A 117 -8.46 3.59 20.53
C THR A 117 -7.01 4.05 20.73
N ARG A 118 -6.04 3.45 20.01
CA ARG A 118 -4.66 3.98 19.92
C ARG A 118 -4.54 5.18 18.98
N VAL A 119 -5.29 5.21 17.89
CA VAL A 119 -5.30 6.33 16.90
C VAL A 119 -6.13 7.53 17.40
N ILE A 120 -7.18 7.31 18.20
CA ILE A 120 -8.01 8.34 18.85
C ILE A 120 -7.21 9.14 19.90
N LYS A 121 -6.04 8.67 20.35
CA LYS A 121 -5.11 9.48 21.16
C LYS A 121 -4.43 10.60 20.36
N MET A 122 -4.49 10.61 19.03
CA MET A 122 -4.12 11.75 18.18
C MET A 122 -5.28 12.76 17.99
N ARG A 123 -6.04 13.04 19.06
CA ARG A 123 -7.09 14.09 19.11
C ARG A 123 -6.61 15.50 18.74
N THR A 124 -5.30 15.68 18.51
CA THR A 124 -4.66 16.94 18.10
C THR A 124 -4.41 17.06 16.60
N CYS A 125 -4.58 15.98 15.81
CA CYS A 125 -4.30 16.03 14.38
C CYS A 125 -5.47 16.62 13.56
N PRO A 126 -5.21 17.59 12.66
CA PRO A 126 -6.23 18.27 11.84
C PRO A 126 -7.11 17.33 10.97
N CYS A 127 -6.70 16.08 10.76
CA CYS A 127 -7.39 15.10 9.91
C CYS A 127 -8.75 14.61 10.47
N TRP A 128 -9.03 14.77 11.78
CA TRP A 128 -10.38 14.50 12.33
C TRP A 128 -11.47 15.41 11.73
N ARG A 129 -11.12 16.64 11.32
CA ARG A 129 -12.09 17.54 10.66
C ARG A 129 -12.54 17.00 9.30
N VAL A 130 -11.67 16.30 8.58
CA VAL A 130 -12.01 15.69 7.29
C VAL A 130 -12.95 14.49 7.49
N TYR A 131 -12.72 13.70 8.55
CA TYR A 131 -13.58 12.58 8.93
C TYR A 131 -15.00 13.03 9.30
N ALA A 132 -15.14 14.14 10.04
CA ALA A 132 -16.44 14.66 10.46
C ALA A 132 -17.27 15.27 9.31
N VAL A 133 -16.63 15.69 8.21
CA VAL A 133 -17.31 16.24 7.02
C VAL A 133 -17.76 15.12 6.08
N ALA A 134 -17.03 14.00 6.01
CA ALA A 134 -17.39 12.86 5.16
C ALA A 134 -18.55 11.99 5.71
N VAL A 135 -18.91 12.15 6.99
CA VAL A 135 -19.97 11.38 7.68
C VAL A 135 -21.24 12.23 7.90
N LYS A 136 -21.40 13.34 7.18
CA LYS A 136 -22.67 14.10 7.05
C LYS A 136 -23.14 14.04 5.60
#